data_AF-M6JP23-F1
#
_entry.id   AF-M6JP23-F1
#
_cell.length_a   1.000
_cell.length_b   1.000
_cell.length_c   1.000
_cell.angle_alpha   90.00
_cell.angle_beta   90.00
_cell.angle_gamma   90.00
#
_symmetry.space_group_name_H-M   'P 1'
#
loop_
_entity.id
_entity.type
_entity.pdbx_description
1 polymer ?
#
loop_
_entity_poly.entity_id
_entity_poly.type
_entity_poly.pdbx_seq_one_letter_code
_entity_poly.pdbx_strand_id
1 'polypeptide(L)'
;MQSGYQRTKIKPEIAFDYLNILSKSFYHENQDPTSFRTFVSLAENLGISSKKFQSVFEDKDTDMETKNDFYFGFSLGVSAFPSLVFSDGYESGILTRGYHTYEQVNSILQDYFNTNVNSPTFVFP
;
A
#
# COMPACT_ATOMS: atom_id res chain seq x y z
N MET A 1 -4.88 -21.90 2.36
CA MET A 1 -4.46 -21.82 0.94
C MET A 1 -3.34 -20.79 0.85
N GLN A 2 -2.47 -20.92 -0.15
CA GLN A 2 -1.03 -20.68 -0.08
C GLN A 2 -0.52 -19.26 0.24
N SER A 3 0.58 -19.26 1.03
CA SER A 3 1.79 -18.43 0.96
C SER A 3 1.66 -16.92 1.16
N GLY A 4 2.45 -16.41 2.13
CA GLY A 4 2.72 -14.99 2.30
C GLY A 4 3.13 -14.36 0.97
N TYR A 5 2.27 -13.48 0.47
CA TYR A 5 2.52 -12.71 -0.72
C TYR A 5 3.61 -11.70 -0.38
N GLN A 6 4.82 -11.88 -0.90
CA GLN A 6 5.87 -10.88 -0.77
C GLN A 6 5.53 -9.72 -1.72
N ARG A 7 4.55 -8.88 -1.33
CA ARG A 7 4.06 -7.70 -2.09
C ARG A 7 5.17 -6.77 -2.55
N THR A 8 6.23 -6.69 -1.75
CA THR A 8 7.29 -5.71 -1.95
C THR A 8 8.55 -6.38 -2.48
N LYS A 9 8.89 -6.09 -3.73
CA LYS A 9 10.08 -6.62 -4.43
C LYS A 9 11.35 -5.76 -4.25
N ILE A 10 11.22 -4.56 -3.70
CA ILE A 10 12.34 -3.63 -3.43
C ILE A 10 12.13 -3.03 -2.05
N LYS A 11 13.09 -3.28 -1.13
CA LYS A 11 13.26 -2.57 0.15
C LYS A 11 11.94 -2.14 0.83
N PRO A 12 11.17 -3.07 1.43
CA PRO A 12 9.89 -2.75 2.08
C PRO A 12 9.99 -1.65 3.14
N GLU A 13 11.15 -1.51 3.77
CA GLU A 13 11.44 -0.51 4.79
C GLU A 13 11.33 0.94 4.31
N ILE A 14 11.45 1.20 3.00
CA ILE A 14 11.35 2.57 2.44
C ILE A 14 10.04 2.83 1.69
N ALA A 15 9.07 1.92 1.73
CA ALA A 15 7.84 2.03 0.94
C ALA A 15 7.06 3.33 1.26
N PHE A 16 6.91 3.65 2.55
CA PHE A 16 6.23 4.88 2.98
C PHE A 16 7.05 6.15 2.70
N ASP A 17 8.38 6.08 2.78
CA ASP A 17 9.24 7.20 2.38
C ASP A 17 9.10 7.50 0.88
N TYR A 18 9.08 6.45 0.06
CA TYR A 18 8.84 6.57 -1.38
C TYR A 18 7.45 7.13 -1.69
N LEU A 19 6.40 6.63 -1.03
CA LEU A 19 5.04 7.15 -1.16
C LEU A 19 4.97 8.64 -0.77
N ASN A 20 5.66 9.05 0.29
CA ASN A 20 5.69 10.44 0.74
C ASN A 20 6.34 11.37 -0.31
N ILE A 21 7.52 11.02 -0.82
CA ILE A 21 8.20 11.85 -1.85
C ILE A 21 7.44 11.84 -3.18
N LEU A 22 6.79 10.74 -3.55
CA LEU A 22 5.95 10.63 -4.74
C LEU A 22 4.70 11.51 -4.63
N SER A 23 4.03 11.47 -3.47
CA SER A 23 2.87 12.32 -3.21
C SER A 23 3.26 13.79 -3.25
N LYS A 24 4.39 14.15 -2.63
CA LYS A 24 4.92 15.51 -2.69
C LYS A 24 5.27 15.94 -4.11
N SER A 25 5.93 15.10 -4.90
CA SER A 25 6.32 15.47 -6.27
C SER A 25 5.10 15.79 -7.13
N PHE A 26 4.01 15.07 -6.92
CA PHE A 26 2.76 15.31 -7.65
C PHE A 26 2.01 16.53 -7.10
N TYR A 27 1.63 16.51 -5.82
CA TYR A 27 0.71 17.50 -5.24
C TYR A 27 1.36 18.85 -4.91
N HIS A 28 2.69 18.89 -4.73
CA HIS A 28 3.41 20.12 -4.37
C HIS A 28 4.33 20.61 -5.48
N GLU A 29 5.02 19.71 -6.17
CA GLU A 29 6.05 20.06 -7.16
C GLU A 29 5.56 19.97 -8.61
N ASN A 30 4.26 19.65 -8.80
CA ASN A 30 3.56 19.58 -10.08
C ASN A 30 4.27 18.71 -11.14
N GLN A 31 4.91 17.63 -10.69
CA GLN A 31 5.52 16.62 -11.57
C GLN A 31 4.46 15.67 -12.13
N ASP A 32 4.72 15.11 -13.31
CA ASP A 32 3.82 14.14 -13.96
C ASP A 32 3.75 12.83 -13.14
N PRO A 33 2.58 12.47 -12.59
CA PRO A 33 2.40 11.27 -11.78
C PRO A 33 2.29 9.98 -12.59
N THR A 34 2.41 10.04 -13.92
CA THR A 34 2.36 8.88 -14.83
C THR A 34 3.71 8.60 -15.49
N SER A 35 4.68 9.51 -15.30
CA SER A 35 5.98 9.43 -15.94
C SER A 35 6.92 8.47 -15.20
N PHE A 36 7.35 7.42 -15.90
CA PHE A 36 8.39 6.50 -15.41
C PHE A 36 9.68 7.24 -14.99
N ARG A 37 10.03 8.32 -15.68
CA ARG A 37 11.21 9.13 -15.34
C ARG A 37 11.07 9.78 -13.97
N THR A 38 9.87 10.26 -13.62
CA THR A 38 9.58 10.81 -12.28
C THR A 38 9.80 9.72 -11.22
N PHE A 39 9.22 8.54 -11.41
CA PHE A 39 9.32 7.42 -10.47
C PHE A 39 10.77 6.98 -10.22
N VAL A 40 11.55 6.76 -11.29
CA VAL A 40 12.96 6.36 -11.18
C VAL A 40 13.78 7.41 -10.44
N SER A 41 13.62 8.68 -10.78
CA SER A 41 14.39 9.77 -10.15
C SER A 41 14.13 9.86 -8.64
N LEU A 42 12.88 9.65 -8.22
CA LEU A 42 12.51 9.60 -6.81
C LEU A 42 13.10 8.37 -6.11
N ALA A 43 13.10 7.21 -6.78
CA ALA A 43 13.64 5.98 -6.22
C ALA A 43 15.17 6.07 -6.01
N GLU A 44 15.88 6.76 -6.91
CA GLU A 44 17.31 7.03 -6.79
C GLU A 44 17.66 7.88 -5.56
N ASN A 45 16.81 8.85 -5.20
CA ASN A 45 16.98 9.65 -3.98
C ASN A 45 16.92 8.78 -2.69
N LEU A 46 16.31 7.60 -2.76
CA LEU A 46 16.22 6.63 -1.66
C LEU A 46 17.22 5.47 -1.83
N GLY A 47 18.20 5.61 -2.73
CA GLY A 47 19.26 4.63 -2.95
C GLY A 47 18.78 3.35 -3.64
N ILE A 48 17.74 3.42 -4.46
CA ILE A 48 17.37 2.36 -5.42
C ILE A 48 17.98 2.74 -6.77
N SER A 49 18.80 1.88 -7.38
CA SER A 49 19.36 2.17 -8.69
C SER A 49 18.27 2.15 -9.78
N SER A 50 18.38 3.05 -10.77
CA SER A 50 17.47 3.08 -11.92
C SER A 50 17.29 1.72 -12.58
N LYS A 51 18.39 0.96 -12.80
CA LYS A 51 18.33 -0.39 -13.37
C LYS A 51 17.49 -1.36 -12.53
N LYS A 52 17.61 -1.30 -11.20
CA LYS A 52 16.84 -2.19 -10.30
C LYS A 52 15.37 -1.79 -10.28
N PHE A 53 15.07 -0.49 -10.22
CA PHE A 53 13.70 0.00 -10.28
C PHE A 53 13.03 -0.38 -11.60
N GLN A 54 13.67 -0.08 -12.73
CA GLN A 54 13.17 -0.41 -14.06
C GLN A 54 12.86 -1.90 -14.22
N SER A 55 13.80 -2.76 -13.83
CA SER A 55 13.63 -4.21 -13.93
C SER A 55 12.43 -4.73 -13.15
N VAL A 56 12.03 -4.10 -12.04
CA VAL A 56 10.86 -4.52 -11.24
C VAL A 56 9.59 -3.84 -11.75
N PHE A 57 9.68 -2.58 -12.18
CA PHE A 57 8.54 -1.82 -12.72
C PHE A 57 8.01 -2.43 -14.02
N GLU A 58 8.89 -2.92 -14.89
CA GLU A 58 8.53 -3.55 -16.17
C GLU A 58 8.23 -5.06 -16.05
N ASP A 59 8.38 -5.63 -14.86
CA ASP A 59 8.14 -7.05 -14.62
C ASP A 59 6.64 -7.38 -14.66
N LYS A 60 6.28 -8.42 -15.41
CA LYS A 60 4.88 -8.81 -15.61
C LYS A 60 4.22 -9.28 -14.30
N ASP A 61 4.98 -9.91 -13.43
CA ASP A 61 4.44 -10.35 -12.15
C ASP A 61 4.13 -9.13 -11.26
N THR A 62 4.92 -8.05 -11.33
CA THR A 62 4.63 -6.78 -10.64
C THR A 62 3.35 -6.11 -11.16
N ASP A 63 3.12 -6.12 -12.47
CA ASP A 63 1.86 -5.63 -13.06
C ASP A 63 0.66 -6.47 -12.60
N MET A 64 0.80 -7.79 -12.58
CA MET A 64 -0.24 -8.70 -12.09
C MET A 64 -0.51 -8.52 -10.59
N GLU A 65 0.53 -8.38 -9.78
CA GLU A 65 0.46 -8.07 -8.35
C GLU A 65 -0.31 -6.78 -8.10
N THR A 66 0.05 -5.70 -8.80
CA THR A 66 -0.62 -4.41 -8.68
C THR A 66 -2.11 -4.51 -9.01
N LYS A 67 -2.47 -5.24 -10.08
CA LYS A 67 -3.88 -5.48 -10.44
C LYS A 67 -4.62 -6.29 -9.39
N ASN A 68 -3.99 -7.33 -8.84
CA ASN A 68 -4.57 -8.15 -7.77
C ASN A 68 -4.84 -7.31 -6.52
N ASP A 69 -4.00 -6.34 -6.20
CA ASP A 69 -4.21 -5.45 -5.05
C ASP A 69 -5.46 -4.57 -5.24
N PHE A 70 -5.69 -4.05 -6.45
CA PHE A 70 -6.93 -3.34 -6.78
C PHE A 70 -8.16 -4.26 -6.72
N TYR A 71 -8.05 -5.48 -7.28
CA TYR A 71 -9.16 -6.45 -7.23
C TYR A 71 -9.49 -6.88 -5.81
N PHE A 72 -8.47 -7.05 -4.95
CA PHE A 72 -8.64 -7.36 -3.55
C PHE A 72 -9.37 -6.22 -2.81
N GLY A 73 -8.97 -4.97 -3.03
CA GLY A 73 -9.70 -3.83 -2.47
C GLY A 73 -11.17 -3.80 -2.92
N PHE A 74 -11.42 -4.03 -4.20
CA PHE A 74 -12.77 -4.07 -4.75
C PHE A 74 -13.61 -5.22 -4.16
N SER A 75 -13.04 -6.42 -4.02
CA SER A 75 -13.76 -7.59 -3.48
C SER A 75 -14.15 -7.40 -2.01
N LEU A 76 -13.38 -6.61 -1.25
CA LEU A 76 -13.73 -6.18 0.11
C LEU A 76 -14.78 -5.06 0.17
N GLY A 77 -15.18 -4.49 -0.97
CA GLY A 77 -16.14 -3.38 -1.04
C GLY A 77 -15.53 -2.01 -0.78
N VAL A 78 -14.23 -1.83 -1.07
CA VAL A 78 -13.57 -0.51 -0.99
C VAL A 78 -14.15 0.38 -2.09
N SER A 79 -14.76 1.49 -1.70
CA SER A 79 -15.44 2.43 -2.60
C SER A 79 -14.90 3.86 -2.52
N ALA A 80 -13.95 4.13 -1.62
CA ALA A 80 -13.34 5.43 -1.38
C ALA A 80 -11.92 5.26 -0.83
N PHE A 81 -11.09 6.31 -0.96
CA PHE A 81 -9.74 6.35 -0.40
C PHE A 81 -9.55 7.58 0.50
N PRO A 82 -8.65 7.54 1.49
CA PRO A 82 -7.94 6.36 1.97
C PRO A 82 -8.90 5.36 2.64
N SER A 83 -8.57 4.07 2.66
CA SER A 83 -9.33 3.03 3.36
C SER A 83 -8.39 2.12 4.11
N LEU A 84 -8.77 1.74 5.33
CA LEU A 84 -8.11 0.69 6.10
C LEU A 84 -8.95 -0.58 6.05
N VAL A 85 -8.29 -1.70 5.78
CA VAL A 85 -8.89 -3.03 5.76
C VAL A 85 -8.17 -3.92 6.77
N PHE A 86 -8.85 -4.93 7.29
CA PHE A 86 -8.23 -6.01 8.06
C PHE A 86 -8.29 -7.31 7.25
N SER A 87 -7.34 -8.19 7.50
CA SER A 87 -7.32 -9.57 7.00
C SER A 87 -6.49 -10.41 7.96
N ASP A 88 -7.07 -11.45 8.55
CA ASP A 88 -6.36 -12.35 9.50
C ASP A 88 -6.20 -13.78 8.94
N GLY A 89 -6.51 -13.97 7.67
CA GLY A 89 -6.49 -15.26 6.97
C GLY A 89 -7.79 -16.06 7.09
N TYR A 90 -8.70 -15.70 8.00
CA TYR A 90 -10.04 -16.29 8.12
C TYR A 90 -11.11 -15.30 7.68
N GLU A 91 -10.98 -14.06 8.13
CA GLU A 91 -11.89 -12.96 7.82
C GLU A 91 -11.12 -11.79 7.21
N SER A 92 -11.86 -11.00 6.42
CA SER A 92 -11.35 -9.75 5.90
C SER A 92 -12.51 -8.76 5.75
N GLY A 93 -12.22 -7.48 5.92
CA GLY A 93 -13.26 -6.45 5.90
C GLY A 93 -12.69 -5.04 6.00
N ILE A 94 -13.58 -4.06 5.94
CA ILE A 94 -13.23 -2.64 5.95
C ILE A 94 -13.36 -2.07 7.36
N LEU A 95 -12.31 -1.43 7.84
CA LEU A 95 -12.27 -0.68 9.10
C LEU A 95 -12.66 0.79 8.89
N THR A 96 -12.13 1.42 7.84
CA THR A 96 -12.41 2.84 7.54
C THR A 96 -12.61 3.05 6.04
N ARG A 97 -13.48 4.02 5.70
CA ARG A 97 -13.68 4.51 4.34
C ARG A 97 -13.53 6.03 4.33
N GLY A 98 -12.56 6.54 3.58
CA GLY A 98 -12.25 7.96 3.52
C GLY A 98 -11.40 8.46 4.70
N TYR A 99 -11.16 9.77 4.70
CA TYR A 99 -10.31 10.41 5.70
C TYR A 99 -10.87 10.28 7.13
N HIS A 100 -9.98 9.93 8.05
CA HIS A 100 -10.22 9.89 9.50
C HIS A 100 -9.01 10.52 10.20
N THR A 101 -9.22 11.17 11.35
CA THR A 101 -8.11 11.62 12.20
C THR A 101 -7.42 10.43 12.86
N TYR A 102 -6.23 10.66 13.40
CA TYR A 102 -5.51 9.61 14.13
C TYR A 102 -6.33 9.08 15.31
N GLU A 103 -7.01 9.96 16.05
CA GLU A 103 -7.82 9.59 17.22
C GLU A 103 -8.99 8.69 16.82
N GLN A 104 -9.65 9.00 15.69
CA GLN A 104 -10.73 8.18 15.15
C GLN A 104 -10.22 6.80 14.73
N VAL A 105 -9.11 6.75 13.98
CA VAL A 105 -8.49 5.47 13.58
C VAL A 105 -8.07 4.66 14.80
N ASN A 106 -7.43 5.28 15.79
CA ASN A 106 -6.99 4.62 17.01
C ASN A 106 -8.18 4.03 17.77
N SER A 107 -9.28 4.77 17.92
CA SER A 107 -10.50 4.25 18.55
C SER A 107 -11.05 3.01 17.82
N ILE A 108 -11.17 3.08 16.49
CA ILE A 108 -11.67 1.97 15.66
C ILE A 108 -10.79 0.73 15.81
N LEU A 109 -9.47 0.90 15.82
CA LEU A 109 -8.52 -0.20 16.00
C LEU A 109 -8.64 -0.83 17.39
N GLN A 110 -8.74 -0.02 18.45
CA GLN A 110 -8.93 -0.52 19.81
C GLN A 110 -10.22 -1.33 19.94
N ASP A 111 -11.34 -0.82 19.42
CA ASP A 111 -12.62 -1.52 19.43
C ASP A 111 -12.55 -2.85 18.67
N TYR A 112 -11.89 -2.86 17.51
CA TYR A 112 -11.67 -4.06 16.71
C TYR A 112 -10.85 -5.12 17.47
N PHE A 113 -9.75 -4.75 18.12
CA PHE A 113 -8.90 -5.69 18.87
C PHE A 113 -9.53 -6.18 20.17
N ASN A 114 -10.29 -5.32 20.86
CA ASN A 114 -11.00 -5.72 22.07
C ASN A 114 -12.11 -6.74 21.78
N THR A 115 -12.72 -6.67 20.60
CA THR A 115 -13.77 -7.59 20.17
C THR A 115 -13.22 -8.90 19.59
N ASN A 116 -12.03 -8.87 18.98
CA ASN A 116 -11.44 -9.99 18.24
C ASN A 116 -10.10 -10.45 18.86
N VAL A 117 -10.17 -11.02 20.07
CA VAL A 117 -9.01 -11.38 20.93
C VAL A 117 -8.09 -12.49 20.35
N ASN A 118 -8.32 -12.97 19.12
CA ASN A 118 -7.48 -13.99 18.48
C ASN A 118 -6.59 -13.40 17.37
N SER A 119 -5.45 -12.82 17.79
CA SER A 119 -4.20 -12.56 17.04
C SER A 119 -4.30 -12.02 15.60
N PRO A 120 -4.32 -10.68 15.39
CA PRO A 120 -4.31 -10.11 14.05
C PRO A 120 -2.88 -9.98 13.53
N THR A 121 -2.63 -10.58 12.37
CA THR A 121 -1.46 -10.28 11.54
C THR A 121 -1.85 -9.12 10.64
N PHE A 122 -1.18 -7.97 10.76
CA PHE A 122 -1.46 -6.83 9.89
C PHE A 122 -0.87 -7.06 8.50
N VAL A 123 -1.72 -7.01 7.47
CA VAL A 123 -1.31 -6.92 6.08
C VAL A 123 -1.66 -5.52 5.60
N PHE A 124 -0.66 -4.65 5.43
CA PHE A 124 -0.87 -3.33 4.83
C PHE A 124 -1.06 -3.47 3.31
N PRO A 125 -1.96 -2.67 2.67
CA PRO A 125 -2.01 -2.51 1.22
C PRO A 125 -0.61 -2.28 0.63
#